data_AF-A0A1H9P6C2-F1
#
_entry.id   AF-A0A1H9P6C2-F1
#
_cell.length_a   1.000
_cell.length_b   1.000
_cell.length_c   1.000
_cell.angle_alpha   90.00
_cell.angle_beta   90.00
_cell.angle_gamma   90.00
#
_symmetry.space_group_name_H-M   'P 1'
#
loop_
_entity.id
_entity.type
_entity.pdbx_description
1 polymer ?
#
loop_
_entity_poly.entity_id
_entity_poly.type
_entity_poly.pdbx_seq_one_letter_code
_entity_poly.pdbx_strand_id
1 'polypeptide(L)'
;MSIRDNFFRYLAAIILAGALFSCGGGEAAAVTMPTDAETLALISRGEGLIATNCYSCHSTDAPMNERLAPPMAGVRSHYLTDTSSLAGFTEELVRFVRFPDKSNSKMPGALRRFSLMPAMPLPEEELEAIAAYIFYTDMEAPDWFEAHQKEERQAMDARQELVAEGKSYALQTKAVLGKNLMAAISEGGAEGAVGFCNTRAIPLTDSSGQALNVRIRRVSDRPRNPDNAADSLQLEQLNAIRDELAAGEKEVFRLTEMEHEVIGYYPIMTNVMCLQCHGEKTKDISPATLSALEALYPEDQAVGYAANQLRGIWVVSMPREK
;
A
#
# COMPACT_ATOMS: atom_id res chain seq x y z
N MET A 1 -37.51 -66.83 1.69
CA MET A 1 -37.22 -67.16 0.29
C MET A 1 -37.56 -65.95 -0.56
N SER A 2 -36.54 -65.41 -1.25
CA SER A 2 -36.56 -64.48 -2.39
C SER A 2 -37.27 -63.13 -2.30
N ILE A 3 -36.54 -62.08 -2.69
CA ILE A 3 -36.83 -61.09 -3.77
C ILE A 3 -35.76 -59.99 -3.58
N ARG A 4 -34.65 -60.01 -4.33
CA ARG A 4 -34.41 -59.41 -5.65
C ARG A 4 -34.70 -57.90 -5.75
N ASP A 5 -33.60 -57.22 -6.04
CA ASP A 5 -33.43 -56.15 -7.02
C ASP A 5 -33.66 -54.68 -6.63
N ASN A 6 -32.62 -53.92 -7.01
CA ASN A 6 -32.57 -52.51 -7.38
C ASN A 6 -32.58 -51.47 -6.27
N PHE A 7 -31.39 -50.96 -5.93
CA PHE A 7 -31.19 -49.51 -5.93
C PHE A 7 -29.78 -49.15 -6.42
N PHE A 8 -29.79 -48.66 -7.66
CA PHE A 8 -28.88 -47.71 -8.28
C PHE A 8 -27.70 -47.19 -7.45
N ARG A 9 -26.50 -47.55 -7.93
CA ARG A 9 -25.39 -46.63 -8.27
C ARG A 9 -25.47 -45.23 -7.66
N TYR A 10 -24.58 -44.92 -6.70
CA TYR A 10 -23.83 -43.65 -6.67
C TYR A 10 -22.57 -43.85 -5.82
N LEU A 11 -21.46 -44.14 -6.51
CA LEU A 11 -20.11 -44.03 -5.97
C LEU A 11 -19.72 -42.54 -6.10
N ALA A 12 -19.92 -41.75 -5.05
CA ALA A 12 -19.40 -40.38 -5.02
C ALA A 12 -17.92 -40.42 -4.65
N ALA A 13 -17.06 -40.55 -5.66
CA ALA A 13 -15.64 -40.27 -5.52
C ALA A 13 -15.48 -38.75 -5.31
N ILE A 14 -15.13 -38.36 -4.09
CA ILE A 14 -14.73 -36.99 -3.77
C ILE A 14 -13.34 -36.79 -4.39
N ILE A 15 -13.30 -36.22 -5.59
CA ILE A 15 -12.08 -35.67 -6.17
C ILE A 15 -11.83 -34.33 -5.50
N LEU A 16 -10.80 -34.30 -4.68
CA LEU A 16 -10.21 -33.10 -4.12
C LEU A 16 -9.63 -32.26 -5.26
N ALA A 17 -10.41 -31.32 -5.80
CA ALA A 17 -9.90 -30.29 -6.70
C ALA A 17 -9.07 -29.30 -5.85
N GLY A 18 -7.79 -29.61 -5.67
CA GLY A 18 -6.82 -28.64 -5.17
C GLY A 18 -6.74 -27.50 -6.18
N ALA A 19 -7.20 -26.33 -5.77
CA ALA A 19 -6.95 -25.08 -6.47
C ALA A 19 -5.45 -24.82 -6.42
N LEU A 20 -4.75 -25.12 -7.51
CA LEU A 20 -3.44 -24.57 -7.78
C LEU A 20 -3.66 -23.10 -8.13
N PHE A 21 -3.55 -22.24 -7.11
CA PHE A 21 -3.23 -20.84 -7.33
C PHE A 21 -1.87 -20.81 -8.02
N SER A 22 -1.89 -20.68 -9.34
CA SER A 22 -0.70 -20.41 -10.13
C SER A 22 -0.19 -19.04 -9.71
N CYS A 23 0.96 -19.01 -9.06
CA CYS A 23 1.75 -17.81 -8.88
C CYS A 23 1.96 -17.17 -10.26
N GLY A 24 1.44 -15.96 -10.45
CA GLY A 24 1.71 -15.13 -11.62
C GLY A 24 3.17 -14.70 -11.60
N GLY A 25 4.05 -15.54 -12.13
CA GLY A 25 5.32 -15.08 -12.66
C GLY A 25 5.01 -14.22 -13.88
N GLY A 26 5.26 -12.91 -13.79
CA GLY A 26 5.12 -12.01 -14.92
C GLY A 26 6.17 -12.30 -15.98
N GLU A 27 5.92 -13.29 -16.82
CA GLU A 27 6.32 -13.19 -18.23
C GLU A 27 5.52 -12.01 -18.82
N ALA A 28 6.18 -11.15 -19.60
CA ALA A 28 5.49 -10.06 -20.28
C ALA A 28 4.30 -10.65 -21.06
N ALA A 29 3.12 -10.04 -20.92
CA ALA A 29 1.91 -10.49 -21.61
C ALA A 29 2.24 -10.77 -23.08
N ALA A 30 2.13 -12.03 -23.52
CA ALA A 30 2.49 -12.43 -24.86
C ALA A 30 1.48 -11.84 -25.84
N VAL A 31 1.80 -10.66 -26.39
CA VAL A 31 0.98 -9.97 -27.38
C VAL A 31 1.17 -10.67 -28.72
N THR A 32 0.08 -11.16 -29.30
CA THR A 32 0.10 -11.73 -30.65
C THR A 32 0.37 -10.64 -31.68
N MET A 33 1.40 -10.85 -32.52
CA MET A 33 1.71 -9.95 -33.63
C MET A 33 0.53 -9.84 -34.62
N PRO A 34 0.21 -8.63 -35.10
CA PRO A 34 -0.84 -8.42 -36.09
C PRO A 34 -0.40 -8.91 -37.46
N THR A 35 -1.37 -9.28 -38.30
CA THR A 35 -1.12 -9.72 -39.68
C THR A 35 -1.59 -8.71 -40.73
N ASP A 36 -2.32 -7.67 -40.33
CA ASP A 36 -2.79 -6.65 -41.24
C ASP A 36 -1.67 -5.68 -41.63
N ALA A 37 -1.62 -5.32 -42.91
CA ALA A 37 -0.55 -4.52 -43.47
C ALA A 37 -0.47 -3.11 -42.89
N GLU A 38 -1.61 -2.56 -42.45
CA GLU A 38 -1.71 -1.21 -41.87
C GLU A 38 -1.00 -1.16 -40.51
N THR A 39 -1.32 -2.10 -39.61
CA THR A 39 -0.66 -2.16 -38.29
C THR A 39 0.81 -2.54 -38.42
N LEU A 40 1.19 -3.41 -39.35
CA LEU A 40 2.60 -3.72 -39.61
C LEU A 40 3.39 -2.49 -40.10
N ALA A 41 2.79 -1.67 -40.99
CA ALA A 41 3.40 -0.42 -41.42
C ALA A 41 3.52 0.58 -40.26
N LEU A 42 2.52 0.63 -39.39
CA LEU A 42 2.53 1.46 -38.18
C LEU A 42 3.66 1.07 -37.22
N ILE A 43 3.85 -0.24 -36.97
CA ILE A 43 4.93 -0.79 -36.14
C ILE A 43 6.30 -0.42 -36.73
N SER A 44 6.50 -0.61 -38.03
CA SER A 44 7.77 -0.27 -38.70
C SER A 44 8.08 1.23 -38.67
N ARG A 45 7.04 2.08 -38.82
CA ARG A 45 7.19 3.53 -38.62
C ARG A 45 7.60 3.85 -37.18
N GLY A 46 6.99 3.18 -36.19
CA GLY A 46 7.29 3.33 -34.77
C GLY A 46 8.74 2.97 -34.42
N GLU A 47 9.28 1.90 -35.01
CA GLU A 47 10.68 1.49 -34.85
C GLU A 47 11.67 2.60 -35.26
N GLY A 48 11.45 3.23 -36.41
CA GLY A 48 12.30 4.35 -36.85
C GLY A 48 12.18 5.59 -35.96
N LEU A 49 10.96 5.87 -35.51
CA LEU A 49 10.67 7.02 -34.66
C LEU A 49 11.27 6.88 -33.25
N ILE A 50 11.17 5.71 -32.62
CA ILE A 50 11.73 5.49 -31.28
C ILE A 50 13.26 5.56 -31.31
N ALA A 51 13.89 5.02 -32.36
CA ALA A 51 15.33 5.07 -32.53
C ALA A 51 15.86 6.51 -32.62
N THR A 52 15.13 7.36 -33.35
CA THR A 52 15.54 8.76 -33.58
C THR A 52 15.22 9.67 -32.39
N ASN A 53 14.08 9.45 -31.72
CA ASN A 53 13.55 10.40 -30.75
C ASN A 53 13.73 10.00 -29.28
N CYS A 54 13.99 8.72 -28.99
CA CYS A 54 13.90 8.21 -27.62
C CYS A 54 15.19 7.56 -27.10
N TYR A 55 15.95 6.85 -27.95
CA TYR A 55 17.14 6.11 -27.48
C TYR A 55 18.33 6.99 -27.08
N SER A 56 18.32 8.29 -27.38
CA SER A 56 19.30 9.24 -26.85
C SER A 56 19.31 9.27 -25.30
N CYS A 57 18.14 9.07 -24.68
CA CYS A 57 18.00 8.99 -23.22
C CYS A 57 17.72 7.55 -22.74
N HIS A 58 16.97 6.77 -23.53
CA HIS A 58 16.53 5.41 -23.20
C HIS A 58 17.41 4.30 -23.82
N SER A 59 18.68 4.59 -24.08
CA SER A 59 19.67 3.68 -24.71
C SER A 59 19.55 2.22 -24.27
N THR A 60 19.72 1.27 -25.18
CA THR A 60 19.66 -0.17 -24.89
C THR A 60 20.87 -0.65 -24.06
N ASP A 61 22.03 -0.01 -24.21
CA ASP A 61 23.30 -0.61 -23.74
C ASP A 61 23.97 0.16 -22.59
N ALA A 62 23.44 1.34 -22.22
CA ALA A 62 24.07 2.16 -21.20
C ALA A 62 24.11 1.46 -19.82
N PRO A 63 25.26 1.49 -19.10
CA PRO A 63 25.40 0.90 -17.78
C PRO A 63 24.50 1.60 -16.77
N MET A 64 24.06 0.87 -15.74
CA MET A 64 23.01 1.31 -14.85
C MET A 64 23.22 2.73 -14.30
N ASN A 65 24.38 3.06 -13.75
CA ASN A 65 24.69 4.35 -13.11
C ASN A 65 24.81 5.56 -14.06
N GLU A 66 24.91 5.35 -15.38
CA GLU A 66 25.12 6.43 -16.36
C GLU A 66 23.86 6.77 -17.16
N ARG A 67 22.74 6.11 -16.87
CA ARG A 67 21.50 6.27 -17.62
C ARG A 67 20.80 7.60 -17.31
N LEU A 68 20.23 8.19 -18.36
CA LEU A 68 19.36 9.37 -18.26
C LEU A 68 17.89 9.00 -18.07
N ALA A 69 17.49 7.79 -18.49
CA ALA A 69 16.12 7.30 -18.43
C ALA A 69 16.07 5.76 -18.27
N PRO A 70 14.93 5.20 -17.84
CA PRO A 70 14.77 3.74 -17.76
C PRO A 70 14.89 3.08 -19.15
N PRO A 71 15.36 1.83 -19.27
CA PRO A 71 15.31 1.09 -20.54
C PRO A 71 13.88 1.01 -21.08
N MET A 72 13.72 0.98 -22.42
CA MET A 72 12.40 0.83 -23.04
C MET A 72 11.74 -0.51 -22.70
N ALA A 73 12.51 -1.56 -22.43
CA ALA A 73 12.00 -2.80 -21.85
C ALA A 73 11.28 -2.58 -20.52
N GLY A 74 11.78 -1.67 -19.68
CA GLY A 74 11.13 -1.28 -18.43
C GLY A 74 9.86 -0.47 -18.67
N VAL A 75 9.88 0.46 -19.64
CA VAL A 75 8.67 1.21 -20.00
C VAL A 75 7.58 0.25 -20.48
N ARG A 76 7.91 -0.67 -21.38
CA ARG A 76 7.00 -1.68 -21.86
C ARG A 76 6.43 -2.52 -20.72
N SER A 77 7.28 -3.09 -19.85
CA SER A 77 6.82 -3.98 -18.77
C SER A 77 5.91 -3.31 -17.74
N HIS A 78 6.00 -1.98 -17.57
CA HIS A 78 5.14 -1.24 -16.64
C HIS A 78 3.81 -0.76 -17.26
N TYR A 79 3.79 -0.51 -18.57
CA TYR A 79 2.58 -0.04 -19.27
C TYR A 79 1.77 -1.20 -19.89
N LEU A 80 2.42 -2.30 -20.25
CA LEU A 80 1.80 -3.50 -20.79
C LEU A 80 1.40 -4.46 -19.65
N THR A 81 0.11 -4.74 -19.52
CA THR A 81 -0.44 -5.74 -18.59
C THR A 81 -1.20 -6.81 -19.37
N ASP A 82 -1.54 -7.92 -18.70
CA ASP A 82 -2.29 -9.03 -19.30
C ASP A 82 -3.68 -8.63 -19.85
N THR A 83 -4.19 -7.47 -19.44
CA THR A 83 -5.49 -6.92 -19.87
C THR A 83 -5.35 -5.74 -20.83
N SER A 84 -4.13 -5.37 -21.22
CA SER A 84 -3.91 -4.22 -22.09
C SER A 84 -4.45 -4.46 -23.49
N SER A 85 -5.24 -3.51 -24.00
CA SER A 85 -5.49 -3.35 -25.43
C SER A 85 -4.49 -2.36 -26.01
N LEU A 86 -4.24 -2.42 -27.32
CA LEU A 86 -3.41 -1.42 -28.00
C LEU A 86 -3.93 0.00 -27.74
N ALA A 87 -5.25 0.21 -27.83
CA ALA A 87 -5.86 1.52 -27.59
C ALA A 87 -5.60 2.04 -26.16
N GLY A 88 -5.80 1.19 -25.15
CA GLY A 88 -5.55 1.58 -23.75
C GLY A 88 -4.06 1.83 -23.46
N PHE A 89 -3.19 0.97 -23.98
CA PHE A 89 -1.74 1.15 -23.88
C PHE A 89 -1.29 2.46 -24.51
N THR A 90 -1.76 2.74 -25.74
CA THR A 90 -1.48 3.98 -26.47
C THR A 90 -1.98 5.19 -25.70
N GLU A 91 -3.23 5.20 -25.23
CA GLU A 91 -3.78 6.31 -24.46
C GLU A 91 -2.90 6.66 -23.25
N GLU A 92 -2.54 5.66 -22.44
CA GLU A 92 -1.75 5.86 -21.23
C GLU A 92 -0.31 6.32 -21.53
N LEU A 93 0.34 5.69 -22.52
CA LEU A 93 1.72 6.04 -22.91
C LEU A 93 1.77 7.44 -23.51
N VAL A 94 0.90 7.74 -24.48
CA VAL A 94 0.83 9.04 -25.16
C VAL A 94 0.50 10.14 -24.16
N ARG A 95 -0.43 9.90 -23.22
CA ARG A 95 -0.75 10.85 -22.15
C ARG A 95 0.48 11.20 -21.33
N PHE A 96 1.29 10.22 -20.92
CA PHE A 96 2.50 10.49 -20.15
C PHE A 96 3.56 11.23 -20.98
N VAL A 97 3.80 10.82 -22.22
CA VAL A 97 4.83 11.43 -23.09
C VAL A 97 4.51 12.89 -23.44
N ARG A 98 3.23 13.21 -23.66
CA ARG A 98 2.78 14.57 -23.99
C ARG A 98 2.60 15.45 -22.76
N PHE A 99 2.08 14.87 -21.67
CA PHE A 99 1.77 15.58 -20.43
C PHE A 99 2.36 14.85 -19.23
N PRO A 100 3.71 14.85 -19.10
CA PRO A 100 4.36 14.20 -17.98
C PRO A 100 3.87 14.82 -16.68
N ASP A 101 3.32 13.96 -15.81
CA ASP A 101 2.96 14.29 -14.45
C ASP A 101 3.24 13.07 -13.57
N LYS A 102 3.52 13.30 -12.29
CA LYS A 102 3.78 12.20 -11.34
C LYS A 102 2.59 11.23 -11.27
N SER A 103 1.36 11.74 -11.32
CA SER A 103 0.12 10.94 -11.29
C SER A 103 -0.17 10.22 -12.61
N ASN A 104 0.44 10.64 -13.72
CA ASN A 104 0.30 10.01 -15.04
C ASN A 104 1.35 8.91 -15.29
N SER A 105 2.32 8.72 -14.39
CA SER A 105 3.39 7.71 -14.57
C SER A 105 3.02 6.38 -13.92
N LYS A 106 3.23 5.27 -14.64
CA LYS A 106 3.18 3.91 -14.07
C LYS A 106 4.52 3.44 -13.47
N MET A 107 5.52 4.31 -13.41
CA MET A 107 6.90 3.96 -13.03
C MET A 107 7.42 4.82 -11.87
N PRO A 108 6.88 4.66 -10.65
CA PRO A 108 7.29 5.47 -9.50
C PRO A 108 8.79 5.31 -9.14
N GLY A 109 9.37 4.13 -9.40
CA GLY A 109 10.82 3.91 -9.25
C GLY A 109 11.64 4.77 -10.21
N ALA A 110 11.22 4.86 -11.48
CA ALA A 110 11.87 5.72 -12.47
C ALA A 110 11.74 7.20 -12.11
N LEU A 111 10.57 7.65 -11.61
CA LEU A 111 10.39 9.02 -11.14
C LEU A 111 11.33 9.40 -9.99
N ARG A 112 11.55 8.49 -9.02
CA ARG A 112 12.50 8.73 -7.92
C ARG A 112 13.93 8.84 -8.40
N ARG A 113 14.30 8.06 -9.41
CA ARG A 113 15.68 7.92 -9.88
C ARG A 113 16.08 8.95 -10.94
N PHE A 114 15.22 9.19 -11.91
CA PHE A 114 15.51 10.03 -13.08
C PHE A 114 14.76 11.37 -13.06
N SER A 115 13.94 11.63 -12.03
CA SER A 115 12.98 12.74 -12.00
C SER A 115 11.92 12.62 -13.11
N LEU A 116 11.09 13.66 -13.27
CA LEU A 116 10.04 13.68 -14.28
C LEU A 116 10.64 13.88 -15.68
N MET A 117 10.25 13.04 -16.62
CA MET A 117 10.63 13.15 -18.03
C MET A 117 10.09 14.46 -18.62
N PRO A 118 10.86 15.21 -19.44
CA PRO A 118 10.34 16.36 -20.18
C PRO A 118 9.27 15.97 -21.20
N ALA A 119 8.32 16.88 -21.46
CA ALA A 119 7.31 16.65 -22.50
C ALA A 119 7.95 16.58 -23.90
N MET A 120 7.58 15.58 -24.68
CA MET A 120 8.10 15.41 -26.05
C MET A 120 7.17 16.07 -27.07
N PRO A 121 7.67 17.02 -27.89
CA PRO A 121 6.86 17.75 -28.85
C PRO A 121 6.65 16.95 -30.16
N LEU A 122 6.14 15.72 -30.06
CA LEU A 122 5.86 14.86 -31.21
C LEU A 122 4.37 14.92 -31.60
N PRO A 123 4.05 14.84 -32.91
CA PRO A 123 2.68 14.66 -33.38
C PRO A 123 2.03 13.41 -32.79
N GLU A 124 0.72 13.45 -32.57
CA GLU A 124 -0.03 12.33 -32.00
C GLU A 124 0.09 11.06 -32.83
N GLU A 125 0.02 11.15 -34.15
CA GLU A 125 0.23 10.03 -35.08
C GLU A 125 1.60 9.35 -34.96
N GLU A 126 2.65 10.11 -34.60
CA GLU A 126 3.99 9.55 -34.40
C GLU A 126 4.07 8.82 -33.06
N LEU A 127 3.41 9.37 -32.04
CA LEU A 127 3.32 8.75 -30.73
C LEU A 127 2.47 7.47 -30.76
N GLU A 128 1.41 7.43 -31.57
CA GLU A 128 0.62 6.22 -31.84
C GLU A 128 1.47 5.13 -32.52
N ALA A 129 2.30 5.51 -33.49
CA ALA A 129 3.23 4.58 -34.14
C ALA A 129 4.27 4.02 -33.16
N ILE A 130 4.87 4.89 -32.34
CA ILE A 130 5.81 4.48 -31.27
C ILE A 130 5.10 3.55 -30.28
N ALA A 131 3.87 3.88 -29.86
CA ALA A 131 3.11 3.05 -28.94
C ALA A 131 2.83 1.66 -29.53
N ALA A 132 2.43 1.57 -30.80
CA ALA A 132 2.22 0.29 -31.49
C ALA A 132 3.51 -0.53 -31.55
N TYR A 133 4.65 0.08 -31.86
CA TYR A 133 5.94 -0.60 -31.86
C TYR A 133 6.28 -1.18 -30.48
N ILE A 134 6.16 -0.37 -29.41
CA ILE A 134 6.44 -0.82 -28.03
C ILE A 134 5.45 -1.91 -27.59
N PHE A 135 4.18 -1.82 -27.98
CA PHE A 135 3.16 -2.80 -27.60
C PHE A 135 3.47 -4.19 -28.17
N TYR A 136 3.72 -4.24 -29.48
CA TYR A 136 3.86 -5.51 -30.22
C TYR A 136 5.26 -6.10 -30.20
N THR A 137 6.30 -5.29 -29.97
CA THR A 137 7.69 -5.75 -30.10
C THR A 137 8.32 -5.91 -28.73
N ASP A 138 9.09 -6.98 -28.54
CA ASP A 138 9.95 -7.08 -27.37
C ASP A 138 11.10 -6.08 -27.48
N MET A 139 11.28 -5.30 -26.42
CA MET A 139 12.31 -4.26 -26.40
C MET A 139 13.62 -4.86 -25.93
N GLU A 140 14.71 -4.52 -26.61
CA GLU A 140 16.06 -4.85 -26.14
C GLU A 140 16.28 -4.29 -24.73
N ALA A 141 16.87 -5.13 -23.89
CA ALA A 141 17.16 -4.84 -22.51
C ALA A 141 18.66 -5.00 -22.25
N PRO A 142 19.28 -4.11 -21.45
CA PRO A 142 20.65 -4.31 -20.99
C PRO A 142 20.79 -5.61 -20.19
N ASP A 143 21.98 -6.22 -20.20
CA ASP A 143 22.27 -7.49 -19.51
C ASP A 143 21.91 -7.49 -18.00
N TRP A 144 21.97 -6.33 -17.35
CA TRP A 144 21.65 -6.18 -15.92
C TRP A 144 20.14 -6.06 -15.63
N PHE A 145 19.30 -5.87 -16.65
CA PHE A 145 17.90 -5.47 -16.49
C PHE A 145 17.07 -6.53 -15.78
N GLU A 146 17.19 -7.81 -16.17
CA GLU A 146 16.43 -8.90 -15.55
C GLU A 146 16.78 -9.08 -14.08
N ALA A 147 18.08 -9.04 -13.75
CA ALA A 147 18.57 -9.12 -12.39
C ALA A 147 18.04 -7.95 -11.55
N HIS A 148 18.13 -6.72 -12.07
CA HIS A 148 17.59 -5.54 -11.41
C HIS A 148 16.08 -5.63 -11.17
N GLN A 149 15.30 -6.07 -12.16
CA GLN A 149 13.86 -6.26 -11.97
C GLN A 149 13.54 -7.31 -10.90
N LYS A 150 14.30 -8.40 -10.86
CA LYS A 150 14.12 -9.44 -9.86
C LYS A 150 14.43 -8.90 -8.46
N GLU A 151 15.51 -8.14 -8.31
CA GLU A 151 15.88 -7.49 -7.05
C GLU A 151 14.81 -6.49 -6.60
N GLU A 152 14.30 -5.64 -7.49
CA GLU A 152 13.22 -4.68 -7.17
C GLU A 152 11.93 -5.40 -6.73
N ARG A 153 11.54 -6.48 -7.42
CA ARG A 153 10.39 -7.31 -7.01
C ARG A 153 10.60 -7.91 -5.62
N GLN A 154 11.76 -8.52 -5.39
CA GLN A 154 12.11 -9.08 -4.08
C GLN A 154 12.11 -8.02 -2.98
N ALA A 155 12.61 -6.82 -3.26
CA ALA A 155 12.59 -5.71 -2.33
C ALA A 155 11.16 -5.22 -2.04
N MET A 156 10.29 -5.17 -3.05
CA MET A 156 8.87 -4.84 -2.88
C MET A 156 8.12 -5.89 -2.07
N ASP A 157 8.35 -7.17 -2.34
CA ASP A 157 7.74 -8.28 -1.62
C ASP A 157 8.19 -8.27 -0.16
N ALA A 158 9.50 -8.17 0.10
CA ALA A 158 10.05 -8.04 1.45
C ALA A 158 9.49 -6.80 2.18
N ARG A 159 9.32 -5.67 1.47
CA ARG A 159 8.68 -4.48 2.04
C ARG A 159 7.22 -4.76 2.41
N GLN A 160 6.45 -5.43 1.57
CA GLN A 160 5.06 -5.77 1.88
C GLN A 160 4.93 -6.75 3.04
N GLU A 161 5.85 -7.71 3.16
CA GLU A 161 5.93 -8.61 4.31
C GLU A 161 6.13 -7.82 5.61
N LEU A 162 7.07 -6.86 5.63
CA LEU A 162 7.28 -5.98 6.79
C LEU A 162 6.04 -5.14 7.14
N VAL A 163 5.32 -4.64 6.13
CA VAL A 163 4.06 -3.91 6.35
C VAL A 163 3.03 -4.81 7.00
N ALA A 164 2.82 -6.01 6.45
CA ALA A 164 1.85 -6.98 6.93
C ALA A 164 2.17 -7.43 8.36
N GLU A 165 3.45 -7.69 8.64
CA GLU A 165 3.93 -8.07 9.96
C GLU A 165 3.65 -6.98 11.01
N GLY A 166 4.11 -5.75 10.78
CA GLY A 166 3.89 -4.65 11.74
C GLY A 166 2.41 -4.31 11.92
N LYS A 167 1.61 -4.41 10.85
CA LYS A 167 0.14 -4.25 10.93
C LYS A 167 -0.48 -5.35 11.79
N SER A 168 0.01 -6.58 11.68
CA SER A 168 -0.43 -7.70 12.53
C SER A 168 -0.16 -7.41 14.01
N TYR A 169 1.05 -6.95 14.37
CA TYR A 169 1.37 -6.59 15.76
C TYR A 169 0.48 -5.47 16.32
N ALA A 170 0.22 -4.43 15.51
CA ALA A 170 -0.69 -3.36 15.89
C ALA A 170 -2.12 -3.88 16.11
N LEU A 171 -2.63 -4.76 15.24
CA LEU A 171 -3.97 -5.33 15.35
C LEU A 171 -4.13 -6.30 16.52
N GLN A 172 -3.13 -7.14 16.79
CA GLN A 172 -3.11 -8.03 17.95
C GLN A 172 -3.15 -7.21 19.26
N THR A 173 -2.33 -6.15 19.35
CA THR A 173 -2.33 -5.26 20.52
C THR A 173 -3.64 -4.49 20.64
N LYS A 174 -4.21 -4.01 19.52
CA LYS A 174 -5.54 -3.39 19.48
C LYS A 174 -6.62 -4.35 20.00
N ALA A 175 -6.56 -5.64 19.66
CA ALA A 175 -7.52 -6.64 20.13
C ALA A 175 -7.43 -6.85 21.65
N VAL A 176 -6.21 -6.93 22.21
CA VAL A 176 -6.00 -7.04 23.67
C VAL A 176 -6.54 -5.82 24.39
N LEU A 177 -6.19 -4.61 23.95
CA LEU A 177 -6.71 -3.37 24.55
C LEU A 177 -8.23 -3.26 24.41
N GLY A 178 -8.75 -3.56 23.21
CA GLY A 178 -10.18 -3.50 22.91
C GLY A 178 -10.98 -4.45 23.78
N LYS A 179 -10.51 -5.69 23.98
CA LYS A 179 -11.16 -6.66 24.88
C LYS A 179 -11.27 -6.14 26.31
N ASN A 180 -10.17 -5.63 26.87
CA ASN A 180 -10.15 -5.12 28.24
C ASN A 180 -10.98 -3.83 28.39
N LEU A 181 -10.90 -2.93 27.41
CA LEU A 181 -11.75 -1.73 27.35
C LEU A 181 -13.23 -2.11 27.32
N MET A 182 -13.59 -3.13 26.53
CA MET A 182 -14.98 -3.55 26.41
C MET A 182 -15.53 -4.19 27.68
N ALA A 183 -14.69 -4.95 28.40
CA ALA A 183 -15.06 -5.43 29.73
C ALA A 183 -15.32 -4.25 30.69
N ALA A 184 -14.41 -3.27 30.75
CA ALA A 184 -14.57 -2.10 31.62
C ALA A 184 -15.81 -1.26 31.28
N ILE A 185 -16.11 -1.08 29.99
CA ILE A 185 -17.35 -0.41 29.54
C ILE A 185 -18.58 -1.22 29.92
N SER A 186 -18.55 -2.55 29.79
CA SER A 186 -19.68 -3.40 30.19
C SER A 186 -19.96 -3.37 31.69
N GLU A 187 -18.92 -3.21 32.52
CA GLU A 187 -19.03 -3.22 33.98
C GLU A 187 -19.40 -1.85 34.56
N GLY A 188 -18.82 -0.77 34.04
CA GLY A 188 -18.93 0.57 34.62
C GLY A 188 -19.30 1.67 33.63
N GLY A 189 -19.71 1.32 32.40
CA GLY A 189 -19.96 2.28 31.34
C GLY A 189 -18.70 3.01 30.89
N ALA A 190 -18.89 4.03 30.05
CA ALA A 190 -17.79 4.88 29.58
C ALA A 190 -17.05 5.58 30.72
N GLU A 191 -17.75 5.98 31.78
CA GLU A 191 -17.19 6.60 32.99
C GLU A 191 -16.22 5.65 33.70
N GLY A 192 -16.65 4.43 34.04
CA GLY A 192 -15.80 3.44 34.71
C GLY A 192 -14.60 3.02 33.85
N ALA A 193 -14.76 3.00 32.52
CA ALA A 193 -13.69 2.68 31.59
C ALA A 193 -12.59 3.74 31.51
N VAL A 194 -12.83 4.98 31.96
CA VAL A 194 -11.80 6.04 31.98
C VAL A 194 -10.64 5.64 32.89
N GLY A 195 -10.92 5.05 34.05
CA GLY A 195 -9.90 4.58 35.00
C GLY A 195 -9.05 3.45 34.44
N PHE A 196 -9.67 2.50 33.72
CA PHE A 196 -8.94 1.47 32.97
C PHE A 196 -8.00 2.10 31.93
N CYS A 197 -8.49 3.05 31.13
CA CYS A 197 -7.67 3.72 30.14
C CYS A 197 -6.47 4.44 30.77
N ASN A 198 -6.65 5.04 31.96
CA ASN A 198 -5.64 5.84 32.64
C ASN A 198 -4.51 4.98 33.20
N THR A 199 -4.86 3.86 33.81
CA THR A 199 -3.91 3.07 34.60
C THR A 199 -3.43 1.79 33.90
N ARG A 200 -4.21 1.23 32.97
CA ARG A 200 -3.95 -0.10 32.39
C ARG A 200 -3.58 -0.08 30.91
N ALA A 201 -3.99 0.94 30.16
CA ALA A 201 -3.84 0.91 28.71
C ALA A 201 -2.38 0.95 28.25
N ILE A 202 -1.52 1.78 28.85
CA ILE A 202 -0.07 1.80 28.52
C ILE A 202 0.60 0.48 28.93
N PRO A 203 0.49 0.01 30.20
CA PRO A 203 1.10 -1.27 30.60
C PRO A 203 0.66 -2.47 29.75
N LEU A 204 -0.61 -2.53 29.33
CA LEU A 204 -1.11 -3.58 28.43
C LEU A 204 -0.53 -3.47 27.02
N THR A 205 -0.32 -2.25 26.53
CA THR A 205 0.35 -2.03 25.24
C THR A 205 1.79 -2.53 25.33
N ASP A 206 2.52 -2.16 26.39
CA ASP A 206 3.90 -2.58 26.61
C ASP A 206 4.02 -4.09 26.78
N SER A 207 3.10 -4.71 27.55
CA SER A 207 3.06 -6.16 27.74
C SER A 207 2.77 -6.91 26.43
N SER A 208 1.91 -6.34 25.57
CA SER A 208 1.65 -6.93 24.25
C SER A 208 2.88 -6.85 23.36
N GLY A 209 3.59 -5.72 23.38
CA GLY A 209 4.87 -5.58 22.68
C GLY A 209 5.91 -6.60 23.14
N GLN A 210 6.09 -6.75 24.46
CA GLN A 210 7.01 -7.76 25.02
C GLN A 210 6.65 -9.19 24.60
N ALA A 211 5.36 -9.56 24.64
CA ALA A 211 4.92 -10.89 24.21
C ALA A 211 5.14 -11.15 22.71
N LEU A 212 5.16 -10.08 21.91
CA LEU A 212 5.39 -10.12 20.46
C LEU A 212 6.86 -9.84 20.08
N ASN A 213 7.76 -9.66 21.07
CA ASN A 213 9.17 -9.29 20.88
C ASN A 213 9.37 -8.02 20.03
N VAL A 214 8.46 -7.04 20.15
CA VAL A 214 8.53 -5.74 19.47
C VAL A 214 8.24 -4.60 20.44
N ARG A 215 8.58 -3.36 20.08
CA ARG A 215 8.11 -2.18 20.83
C ARG A 215 6.87 -1.62 20.15
N ILE A 216 5.80 -1.43 20.91
CA ILE A 216 4.53 -0.91 20.39
C ILE A 216 4.11 0.27 21.24
N ARG A 217 3.74 1.38 20.60
CA ARG A 217 3.13 2.54 21.25
C ARG A 217 1.92 3.01 20.48
N ARG A 218 1.01 3.71 21.16
CA ARG A 218 -0.01 4.54 20.52
C ARG A 218 0.41 5.98 20.70
N VAL A 219 0.47 6.75 19.63
CA VAL A 219 0.85 8.16 19.71
C VAL A 219 -0.15 9.04 18.96
N SER A 220 -0.21 10.31 19.33
CA SER A 220 -1.14 11.28 18.77
C SER A 220 -0.62 12.71 18.89
N ASP A 221 -1.08 13.56 17.99
CA ASP A 221 -0.98 15.02 18.00
C ASP A 221 -1.98 15.69 18.98
N ARG A 222 -2.95 14.92 19.49
CA ARG A 222 -3.93 15.31 20.52
C ARG A 222 -4.03 14.20 21.57
N PRO A 223 -2.99 13.97 22.38
CA PRO A 223 -2.97 12.92 23.38
C PRO A 223 -4.00 13.15 24.50
N ARG A 224 -4.47 12.04 25.08
CA ARG A 224 -5.22 12.06 26.35
C ARG A 224 -4.28 11.91 27.53
N ASN A 225 -3.42 10.91 27.42
CA ASN A 225 -2.30 10.72 28.32
C ASN A 225 -1.06 11.33 27.64
N PRO A 226 -0.34 12.29 28.28
CA PRO A 226 0.87 12.92 27.74
C PRO A 226 1.95 11.95 27.28
N ASP A 227 2.04 10.74 27.86
CA ASP A 227 3.01 9.71 27.45
C ASP A 227 2.74 9.16 26.03
N ASN A 228 1.59 9.49 25.45
CA ASN A 228 1.24 9.17 24.07
C ASN A 228 1.37 10.39 23.13
N ALA A 229 2.05 11.46 23.55
CA ALA A 229 2.38 12.56 22.65
C ALA A 229 3.33 12.07 21.55
N ALA A 230 3.00 12.40 20.30
CA ALA A 230 3.86 12.13 19.16
C ALA A 230 5.09 13.04 19.17
N ASP A 231 6.27 12.48 18.91
CA ASP A 231 7.48 13.26 18.65
C ASP A 231 7.49 13.90 17.24
N SER A 232 8.52 14.68 16.92
CA SER A 232 8.59 15.40 15.64
C SER A 232 8.54 14.48 14.41
N LEU A 233 9.19 13.32 14.47
CA LEU A 233 9.20 12.36 13.36
C LEU A 233 7.83 11.67 13.24
N GLN A 234 7.23 11.31 14.37
CA GLN A 234 5.90 10.70 14.41
C GLN A 234 4.82 11.68 13.96
N LEU A 235 4.94 12.97 14.26
CA LEU A 235 4.04 14.02 13.77
C LEU A 235 4.13 14.17 12.24
N GLU A 236 5.32 14.08 11.66
CA GLU A 236 5.49 14.08 10.21
C GLU A 236 4.74 12.89 9.57
N GLN A 237 4.93 11.68 10.11
CA GLN A 237 4.22 10.50 9.59
C GLN A 237 2.70 10.61 9.80
N LEU A 238 2.26 11.12 10.94
CA LEU A 238 0.83 11.33 11.23
C LEU A 238 0.20 12.33 10.25
N ASN A 239 0.89 13.44 9.94
CA ASN A 239 0.43 14.43 8.98
C ASN A 239 0.34 13.83 7.57
N ALA A 240 1.35 13.09 7.14
CA ALA A 240 1.32 12.47 5.82
C ALA A 240 0.21 11.41 5.70
N ILE A 241 0.00 10.60 6.75
CA ILE A 241 -1.14 9.67 6.84
C ILE A 241 -2.47 10.42 6.76
N ARG A 242 -2.58 11.59 7.41
CA ARG A 242 -3.79 12.42 7.35
C ARG A 242 -4.07 12.91 5.93
N ASP A 243 -3.05 13.35 5.22
CA ASP A 243 -3.17 13.85 3.85
C ASP A 243 -3.57 12.73 2.87
N GLU A 244 -2.97 11.54 3.00
CA GLU A 244 -3.32 10.35 2.22
C GLU A 244 -4.78 9.91 2.48
N LEU A 245 -5.21 9.87 3.74
CA LEU A 245 -6.61 9.57 4.09
C LEU A 245 -7.58 10.63 3.55
N ALA A 246 -7.21 11.91 3.57
CA ALA A 246 -8.01 13.00 3.00
C ALA A 246 -8.12 12.93 1.48
N ALA A 247 -7.10 12.38 0.80
CA ALA A 247 -7.12 12.09 -0.63
C ALA A 247 -7.98 10.86 -1.00
N GLY A 248 -8.49 10.11 -0.02
CA GLY A 248 -9.35 8.95 -0.24
C GLY A 248 -8.60 7.61 -0.30
N GLU A 249 -7.32 7.59 0.07
CA GLU A 249 -6.54 6.36 0.14
C GLU A 249 -7.09 5.41 1.21
N LYS A 250 -7.21 4.12 0.86
CA LYS A 250 -7.84 3.12 1.74
C LYS A 250 -6.84 2.35 2.60
N GLU A 251 -5.64 2.14 2.08
CA GLU A 251 -4.58 1.37 2.76
C GLU A 251 -3.39 2.27 3.05
N VAL A 252 -3.54 3.06 4.10
CA VAL A 252 -2.54 4.05 4.50
C VAL A 252 -1.65 3.48 5.61
N PHE A 253 -0.34 3.43 5.36
CA PHE A 253 0.70 3.06 6.32
C PHE A 253 2.01 3.72 5.93
N ARG A 254 2.94 3.80 6.87
CA ARG A 254 4.29 4.30 6.61
C ARG A 254 5.31 3.36 7.24
N LEU A 255 6.46 3.21 6.59
CA LEU A 255 7.61 2.50 7.14
C LEU A 255 8.82 3.44 7.15
N THR A 256 9.53 3.46 8.26
CA THR A 256 10.87 4.05 8.39
C THR A 256 11.86 2.93 8.62
N GLU A 257 12.80 2.77 7.72
CA GLU A 257 13.86 1.77 7.83
C GLU A 257 15.09 2.39 8.50
N MET A 258 15.54 1.77 9.59
CA MET A 258 16.74 2.13 10.34
C MET A 258 17.74 0.97 10.30
N GLU A 259 18.98 1.22 10.73
CA GLU A 259 20.07 0.23 10.66
C GLU A 259 19.73 -1.10 11.36
N HIS A 260 19.02 -1.04 12.49
CA HIS A 260 18.73 -2.22 13.33
C HIS A 260 17.24 -2.46 13.58
N GLU A 261 16.36 -1.63 13.03
CA GLU A 261 14.92 -1.80 13.19
C GLU A 261 14.15 -1.21 12.01
N VAL A 262 12.94 -1.70 11.81
CA VAL A 262 11.94 -1.11 10.92
C VAL A 262 10.81 -0.59 11.78
N ILE A 263 10.45 0.68 11.61
CA ILE A 263 9.35 1.31 12.34
C ILE A 263 8.14 1.43 11.41
N GLY A 264 7.06 0.74 11.75
CA GLY A 264 5.77 0.86 11.08
C GLY A 264 4.82 1.82 11.79
N TYR A 265 4.11 2.63 10.99
CA TYR A 265 3.11 3.59 11.45
C TYR A 265 1.74 3.24 10.86
N TYR A 266 0.76 2.96 11.73
CA TYR A 266 -0.56 2.48 11.31
C TYR A 266 -1.69 3.32 11.92
N PRO A 267 -2.65 3.82 11.12
CA PRO A 267 -3.68 4.75 11.60
C PRO A 267 -4.62 4.13 12.64
N ILE A 268 -4.99 4.94 13.63
CA ILE A 268 -6.04 4.65 14.62
C ILE A 268 -7.25 5.50 14.24
N MET A 269 -8.25 4.88 13.62
CA MET A 269 -9.49 5.55 13.23
C MET A 269 -10.55 5.45 14.32
N THR A 270 -11.25 6.54 14.58
CA THR A 270 -12.41 6.56 15.50
C THR A 270 -13.62 5.86 14.88
N ASN A 271 -14.47 5.31 15.74
CA ASN A 271 -15.80 4.82 15.38
C ASN A 271 -16.84 5.35 16.40
N VAL A 272 -18.11 4.98 16.24
CA VAL A 272 -19.21 5.45 17.10
C VAL A 272 -18.95 5.20 18.60
N MET A 273 -18.40 4.04 18.95
CA MET A 273 -18.08 3.72 20.34
C MET A 273 -16.99 4.64 20.91
N CYS A 274 -16.01 5.04 20.10
CA CYS A 274 -14.96 5.96 20.52
C CYS A 274 -15.52 7.32 20.99
N LEU A 275 -16.66 7.75 20.43
CA LEU A 275 -17.20 9.09 20.68
C LEU A 275 -17.73 9.27 22.10
N GLN A 276 -18.06 8.17 22.80
CA GLN A 276 -18.47 8.21 24.20
C GLN A 276 -17.41 8.83 25.12
N CYS A 277 -16.15 8.81 24.70
CA CYS A 277 -15.04 9.42 25.43
C CYS A 277 -14.23 10.41 24.59
N HIS A 278 -14.27 10.36 23.26
CA HIS A 278 -13.47 11.21 22.36
C HIS A 278 -14.30 12.17 21.51
N GLY A 279 -15.63 12.13 21.60
CA GLY A 279 -16.53 12.97 20.80
C GLY A 279 -16.64 14.41 21.30
N GLU A 280 -17.66 15.12 20.82
CA GLU A 280 -17.98 16.47 21.28
C GLU A 280 -18.46 16.44 22.75
N LYS A 281 -17.83 17.26 23.60
CA LYS A 281 -18.10 17.30 25.06
C LYS A 281 -19.58 17.54 25.41
N THR A 282 -20.28 18.32 24.59
CA THR A 282 -21.67 18.75 24.86
C THR A 282 -22.72 17.84 24.24
N LYS A 283 -22.31 16.83 23.47
CA LYS A 283 -23.20 16.01 22.63
C LYS A 283 -22.96 14.52 22.78
N ASP A 284 -21.70 14.09 22.65
CA ASP A 284 -21.36 12.67 22.56
C ASP A 284 -20.88 12.08 23.90
N ILE A 285 -20.27 12.92 24.74
CA ILE A 285 -19.71 12.51 26.05
C ILE A 285 -20.73 12.82 27.15
N SER A 286 -21.05 11.84 27.98
CA SER A 286 -21.97 12.05 29.11
C SER A 286 -21.33 12.95 30.19
N PRO A 287 -22.12 13.71 30.98
CA PRO A 287 -21.57 14.54 32.05
C PRO A 287 -20.72 13.77 33.06
N ALA A 288 -21.09 12.53 33.38
CA ALA A 288 -20.34 11.69 34.31
C ALA A 288 -18.99 11.24 33.72
N THR A 289 -18.97 10.80 32.46
CA THR A 289 -17.72 10.47 31.75
C THR A 289 -16.83 11.70 31.61
N LEU A 290 -17.39 12.87 31.28
CA LEU A 290 -16.63 14.10 31.14
C LEU A 290 -15.97 14.52 32.47
N SER A 291 -16.70 14.43 33.58
CA SER A 291 -16.17 14.68 34.92
C SER A 291 -15.00 13.73 35.26
N ALA A 292 -15.15 12.43 34.98
CA ALA A 292 -14.08 11.45 35.19
C ALA A 292 -12.84 11.73 34.30
N LEU A 293 -13.06 12.19 33.06
CA LEU A 293 -11.98 12.59 32.16
C LEU A 293 -11.22 13.79 32.70
N GLU A 294 -11.90 14.83 33.13
CA GLU A 294 -11.28 16.06 33.65
C GLU A 294 -10.52 15.81 34.97
N ALA A 295 -11.01 14.88 35.80
CA ALA A 295 -10.34 14.48 37.03
C ALA A 295 -9.07 13.65 36.79
N LEU A 296 -9.10 12.70 35.84
CA LEU A 296 -7.98 11.77 35.58
C LEU A 296 -7.00 12.28 34.52
N TYR A 297 -7.42 13.23 33.69
CA TYR A 297 -6.64 13.81 32.59
C TYR A 297 -6.86 15.33 32.51
N PRO A 298 -6.26 16.12 33.40
CA PRO A 298 -6.43 17.57 33.42
C PRO A 298 -5.94 18.26 32.14
N GLU A 299 -5.04 17.61 31.39
CA GLU A 299 -4.46 18.11 30.13
C GLU A 299 -5.02 17.37 28.90
N ASP A 300 -6.21 16.76 29.01
CA ASP A 300 -6.80 15.98 27.92
C ASP A 300 -7.06 16.83 26.65
N GLN A 301 -6.41 16.46 25.55
CA GLN A 301 -6.63 17.06 24.23
C GLN A 301 -7.49 16.17 23.32
N ALA A 302 -7.84 14.97 23.77
CA ALA A 302 -8.41 13.92 22.94
C ALA A 302 -9.94 13.96 22.82
N VAL A 303 -10.51 15.13 22.57
CA VAL A 303 -11.96 15.34 22.45
C VAL A 303 -12.32 16.03 21.13
N GLY A 304 -13.61 16.06 20.79
CA GLY A 304 -14.11 16.71 19.57
C GLY A 304 -13.88 15.91 18.29
N TYR A 305 -13.67 14.60 18.40
CA TYR A 305 -13.60 13.73 17.24
C TYR A 305 -14.99 13.39 16.70
N ALA A 306 -15.11 13.22 15.39
CA ALA A 306 -16.23 12.53 14.75
C ALA A 306 -15.85 11.07 14.46
N ALA A 307 -16.81 10.27 14.00
CA ALA A 307 -16.52 8.92 13.50
C ALA A 307 -15.66 8.98 12.22
N ASN A 308 -14.84 7.94 12.00
CA ASN A 308 -13.92 7.82 10.88
C ASN A 308 -12.89 8.96 10.77
N GLN A 309 -12.45 9.49 11.91
CA GLN A 309 -11.36 10.46 11.97
C GLN A 309 -10.08 9.82 12.48
N LEU A 310 -8.94 10.32 12.01
CA LEU A 310 -7.63 9.91 12.48
C LEU A 310 -7.42 10.41 13.92
N ARG A 311 -7.45 9.48 14.89
CA ARG A 311 -7.21 9.74 16.32
C ARG A 311 -5.72 9.78 16.64
N GLY A 312 -4.91 9.01 15.92
CA GLY A 312 -3.49 8.84 16.18
C GLY A 312 -2.95 7.69 15.36
N ILE A 313 -1.77 7.20 15.72
CA ILE A 313 -1.11 6.10 15.03
C ILE A 313 -0.55 5.09 16.03
N TRP A 314 -0.54 3.82 15.63
CA TRP A 314 0.35 2.83 16.22
C TRP A 314 1.77 3.07 15.70
N VAL A 315 2.74 3.00 16.59
CA VAL A 315 4.17 2.99 16.26
C VAL A 315 4.69 1.62 16.67
N VAL A 316 5.12 0.84 15.68
CA VAL A 316 5.59 -0.55 15.86
C VAL A 316 7.04 -0.61 15.44
N SER A 317 7.96 -0.74 16.38
CA SER A 317 9.37 -0.93 16.11
C SER A 317 9.69 -2.42 16.10
N MET A 318 10.04 -2.93 14.93
CA MET A 318 10.37 -4.33 14.67
C MET A 318 11.89 -4.45 14.52
N PRO A 319 12.58 -5.26 15.34
CA PRO A 319 14.02 -5.45 15.19
C PRO A 319 14.32 -6.10 13.84
N ARG A 320 15.39 -5.68 13.16
CA ARG A 320 15.95 -6.45 12.05
C ARG A 320 16.74 -7.60 12.65
N GLU A 321 16.35 -8.84 12.35
CA GLU A 321 17.25 -9.98 12.62
C GLU A 321 18.55 -9.76 11.83
N LYS A 322 19.69 -10.06 12.48
CA LYS A 322 21.03 -9.96 11.86
C LYS A 322 21.31 -11.13 10.95
#